data_AF-A0A7S2G7W5-F1
#
_entry.id   AF-A0A7S2G7W5-F1
#
_cell.length_a   1.000
_cell.length_b   1.000
_cell.length_c   1.000
_cell.angle_alpha   90.00
_cell.angle_beta   90.00
_cell.angle_gamma   90.00
#
_symmetry.space_group_name_H-M   'P 1'
#
loop_
_entity.id
_entity.type
_entity.pdbx_description
1 polymer ?
#
loop_
_entity_poly.entity_id
_entity_poly.type
_entity_poly.pdbx_seq_one_letter_code
_entity_poly.pdbx_strand_id
1 'polypeptide(L)'
;MSRALSLYRSILRGHRTLPAEMRELGDKYVRSEFRQHQAASPEFLETFFSEWEGYLETLQTSDSKTGFGRPLGEEISAMTDEQKQMLLKLAEETRSMHDHENNG
;
A
#
# COMPACT_ATOMS: atom_id res chain seq x y z
N MET A 1 -9.72 13.39 19.96
CA MET A 1 -9.18 13.39 18.58
C MET A 1 -10.08 12.52 17.72
N SER A 2 -10.37 12.90 16.47
CA SER A 2 -11.17 12.05 15.57
C SER A 2 -10.40 10.77 15.18
N ARG A 3 -11.10 9.63 15.05
CA ARG A 3 -10.55 8.32 14.63
C ARG A 3 -9.70 8.46 13.36
N ALA A 4 -10.23 9.17 12.37
CA ALA A 4 -9.55 9.51 11.12
C ALA A 4 -8.19 10.18 11.32
N LEU A 5 -8.10 11.23 12.16
CA LEU A 5 -6.84 11.92 12.41
C LEU A 5 -5.83 11.07 13.19
N SER A 6 -6.30 10.16 14.04
CA SER A 6 -5.42 9.21 14.73
C SER A 6 -4.81 8.23 13.73
N LEU A 7 -5.64 7.62 12.88
CA LEU A 7 -5.21 6.65 11.87
C LEU A 7 -4.25 7.27 10.86
N TYR A 8 -4.56 8.47 10.36
CA TYR A 8 -3.68 9.25 9.48
C TYR A 8 -2.27 9.42 10.06
N ARG A 9 -2.18 9.86 11.32
CA ARG A 9 -0.88 10.08 11.98
C ARG A 9 -0.15 8.77 12.22
N SER A 10 -0.85 7.69 12.56
CA SER A 10 -0.24 6.38 12.78
C SER A 10 0.37 5.82 11.49
N ILE A 11 -0.31 5.95 10.36
CA ILE A 11 0.20 5.53 9.05
C ILE A 11 1.44 6.32 8.65
N LEU A 12 1.41 7.66 8.77
CA LEU A 12 2.59 8.48 8.49
C LEU A 12 3.78 8.17 9.42
N ARG A 13 3.53 7.70 10.65
CA ARG A 13 4.61 7.17 11.50
C ARG A 13 5.11 5.83 10.99
N GLY A 14 4.21 4.94 10.58
CA GLY A 14 4.54 3.65 9.96
C GLY A 14 5.45 3.82 8.75
N HIS A 15 5.16 4.76 7.84
CA HIS A 15 5.99 5.02 6.66
C HIS A 15 7.45 5.37 6.96
N ARG A 16 7.79 5.78 8.19
CA ARG A 16 9.18 6.08 8.57
C ARG A 16 10.09 4.85 8.56
N THR A 17 9.52 3.64 8.62
CA THR A 17 10.26 2.38 8.50
C THR A 17 10.53 1.98 7.05
N LEU A 18 9.86 2.63 6.09
CA LEU A 18 10.01 2.35 4.66
C LEU A 18 11.28 3.02 4.09
N PRO A 19 11.84 2.47 3.00
CA PRO A 19 12.85 3.14 2.17
C PRO A 19 12.37 4.51 1.71
N ALA A 20 13.32 5.42 1.46
CA ALA A 20 13.01 6.83 1.20
C ALA A 20 12.00 7.05 0.07
N GLU A 21 12.16 6.33 -1.04
CA GLU A 21 11.30 6.42 -2.22
C GLU A 21 9.88 5.92 -1.93
N MET A 22 9.77 4.75 -1.28
CA MET A 22 8.47 4.18 -0.87
C MET A 22 7.75 5.08 0.13
N ARG A 23 8.48 5.65 1.09
CA ARG A 23 7.95 6.61 2.06
C ARG A 23 7.41 7.85 1.36
N GLU A 24 8.17 8.43 0.42
CA GLU A 24 7.74 9.63 -0.30
C GLU A 24 6.46 9.38 -1.11
N LEU A 25 6.41 8.25 -1.82
CA LEU A 25 5.23 7.85 -2.59
C LEU A 25 4.02 7.64 -1.66
N GLY A 26 4.19 6.85 -0.59
CA GLY A 26 3.15 6.56 0.38
C GLY A 26 2.62 7.82 1.08
N ASP A 27 3.50 8.73 1.50
CA ASP A 27 3.12 9.99 2.12
C ASP A 27 2.25 10.86 1.21
N LYS A 28 2.61 10.96 -0.09
CA LYS A 28 1.84 11.71 -1.08
C LYS A 28 0.45 11.10 -1.25
N TYR A 29 0.38 9.78 -1.40
CA TYR A 29 -0.87 9.04 -1.57
C TYR A 29 -1.79 9.18 -0.35
N VAL A 30 -1.28 8.91 0.85
CA VAL A 30 -2.06 9.01 2.09
C VAL A 30 -2.61 10.42 2.30
N ARG A 31 -1.84 11.45 1.94
CA ARG A 31 -2.29 12.84 1.99
C ARG A 31 -3.40 13.15 0.98
N SER A 32 -3.32 12.63 -0.25
CA SER A 32 -4.36 12.87 -1.26
C SER A 32 -5.66 12.16 -0.89
N GLU A 33 -5.57 10.89 -0.49
CA GLU A 33 -6.73 10.09 -0.14
C GLU A 33 -7.50 10.68 1.06
N PHE A 34 -6.81 11.07 2.13
CA PHE A 34 -7.48 11.68 3.29
C PHE A 34 -8.16 13.02 2.95
N ARG A 35 -7.65 13.77 1.97
CA ARG A 35 -8.31 15.00 1.49
C ARG A 35 -9.55 14.67 0.69
N GLN A 36 -9.47 13.68 -0.20
CA GLN A 36 -10.62 13.25 -1.01
C GLN A 36 -11.74 12.67 -0.16
N HIS A 37 -11.40 11.93 0.90
CA HIS A 37 -12.35 11.29 1.80
C HIS A 37 -12.83 12.20 2.94
N GLN A 38 -12.36 13.45 3.04
CA GLN A 38 -12.79 14.38 4.08
C GLN A 38 -14.28 14.72 4.01
N ALA A 39 -14.88 14.63 2.81
CA ALA A 39 -16.30 14.88 2.55
C ALA A 39 -17.08 13.61 2.19
N ALA A 40 -16.51 12.42 2.41
CA ALA A 40 -17.17 11.16 2.09
C ALA A 40 -18.40 10.92 2.98
N SER A 41 -19.43 10.30 2.41
CA SER A 41 -20.62 9.92 3.16
C SER A 41 -20.28 8.95 4.29
N PRO A 42 -20.94 9.05 5.47
CA PRO A 42 -20.64 8.20 6.63
C PRO A 42 -20.69 6.70 6.36
N GLU A 43 -21.53 6.27 5.41
CA GLU A 43 -21.68 4.87 4.99
C GLU A 43 -20.41 4.24 4.39
N PHE A 44 -19.51 5.05 3.80
CA PHE A 44 -18.24 4.56 3.24
C PHE A 44 -17.06 4.70 4.22
N LEU A 45 -17.24 5.46 5.31
CA LEU A 45 -16.16 5.73 6.25
C LEU A 45 -15.72 4.48 7.04
N GLU A 46 -16.65 3.57 7.36
CA GLU A 46 -16.29 2.36 8.10
C GLU A 46 -15.42 1.41 7.26
N THR A 47 -15.76 1.18 5.99
CA THR A 47 -14.91 0.42 5.06
C THR A 47 -13.55 1.08 4.91
N PHE A 48 -13.52 2.41 4.76
CA PHE A 48 -12.26 3.17 4.71
C PHE A 48 -11.40 2.93 5.96
N PHE A 49 -11.97 3.02 7.16
CA PHE A 49 -11.21 2.78 8.39
C PHE A 49 -10.71 1.34 8.48
N SER A 50 -11.54 0.35 8.13
CA SER A 50 -11.16 -1.07 8.15
C SER A 50 -9.95 -1.36 7.27
N GLU A 51 -10.00 -0.92 6.00
CA GLU A 51 -8.89 -1.13 5.06
C GLU A 51 -7.60 -0.44 5.51
N TRP A 52 -7.72 0.76 6.07
CA TRP A 52 -6.56 1.54 6.48
C TRP A 52 -5.96 1.07 7.80
N GLU A 53 -6.77 0.51 8.70
CA GLU A 53 -6.32 -0.20 9.90
C GLU A 53 -5.55 -1.47 9.50
N GLY A 54 -6.05 -2.24 8.51
CA GLY A 54 -5.34 -3.41 7.96
C GLY A 54 -4.04 -3.04 7.23
N TYR A 55 -4.01 -1.92 6.51
CA TYR A 55 -2.77 -1.40 5.92
C TYR A 55 -1.75 -1.02 6.99
N LEU A 56 -2.18 -0.35 8.07
CA LEU A 56 -1.30 0.00 9.19
C LEU A 56 -0.72 -1.25 9.86
N GLU A 57 -1.54 -2.30 10.06
CA GLU A 57 -1.06 -3.58 10.57
C GLU A 57 0.00 -4.20 9.66
N THR A 58 -0.21 -4.15 8.34
CA THR A 58 0.77 -4.62 7.35
C THR A 58 2.08 -3.83 7.45
N LEU A 59 2.02 -2.51 7.60
CA LEU A 59 3.21 -1.67 7.79
C LEU A 59 3.98 -1.99 9.08
N GLN A 60 3.27 -2.34 10.15
CA GLN A 60 3.87 -2.65 11.45
C GLN A 60 4.45 -4.06 11.52
N THR A 61 3.91 -4.99 10.75
CA THR A 61 4.35 -6.40 10.70
C THR A 61 5.41 -6.64 9.62
N SER A 62 5.47 -5.79 8.59
CA SER A 62 6.50 -5.84 7.55
C SER A 62 7.87 -5.48 8.14
N ASP A 63 8.86 -6.34 7.95
CA ASP A 63 10.28 -6.03 8.20
C ASP A 63 10.99 -5.79 6.86
N SER A 64 11.91 -4.83 6.87
CA SER A 64 12.90 -4.57 5.82
C SER A 64 13.60 -5.84 5.31
N LYS A 65 13.73 -6.88 6.15
CA LYS A 65 14.36 -8.15 5.80
C LYS A 65 13.49 -9.11 4.99
N THR A 66 12.18 -9.07 5.20
CA THR A 66 11.21 -9.97 4.53
C THR A 66 10.55 -9.31 3.31
N GLY A 67 10.83 -8.03 3.09
CA GLY A 67 10.11 -7.21 2.12
C GLY A 67 8.87 -6.57 2.73
N PHE A 68 8.41 -5.49 2.10
CA PHE A 68 7.22 -4.75 2.53
C PHE A 68 5.97 -5.28 1.83
N GLY A 69 4.87 -5.40 2.58
CA GLY A 69 3.57 -5.81 2.04
C GLY A 69 3.19 -7.25 2.41
N ARG A 70 2.15 -7.76 1.76
CA ARG A 70 1.63 -9.12 1.97
C ARG A 70 1.44 -9.84 0.63
N PRO A 71 1.55 -11.18 0.59
CA PRO A 71 1.14 -11.96 -0.58
C PRO A 71 -0.33 -11.71 -0.92
N LEU A 72 -0.65 -11.63 -2.22
CA LEU A 72 -2.03 -11.56 -2.70
C LEU A 72 -2.67 -12.95 -2.61
N GLY A 73 -3.86 -13.04 -2.03
CA GLY A 73 -4.61 -14.28 -1.82
C GLY A 73 -5.91 -14.28 -2.60
N GLU A 74 -7.02 -14.07 -1.89
CA GLU A 74 -8.37 -13.98 -2.48
C GLU A 74 -8.48 -12.89 -3.56
N GLU A 75 -7.65 -11.85 -3.46
CA GLU A 75 -7.59 -10.76 -4.43
C GLU A 75 -7.22 -11.27 -5.83
N ILE A 76 -6.31 -12.24 -5.94
CA ILE A 76 -5.97 -12.85 -7.25
C ILE A 76 -7.19 -13.59 -7.81
N SER A 77 -7.94 -14.29 -6.97
CA SER A 77 -9.13 -15.02 -7.40
C SER A 77 -10.22 -14.07 -7.92
N ALA A 78 -10.34 -12.88 -7.33
CA ALA A 78 -11.30 -11.86 -7.73
C ALA A 78 -10.91 -11.08 -9.01
N MET A 79 -9.66 -11.18 -9.47
CA MET A 79 -9.19 -10.50 -10.69
C MET A 79 -9.69 -11.17 -11.98
N THR A 80 -9.91 -10.37 -13.02
CA THR A 80 -10.13 -10.86 -14.37
C THR A 80 -8.86 -11.50 -14.95
N ASP A 81 -9.01 -12.30 -16.00
CA ASP A 81 -7.85 -12.94 -16.66
C ASP A 81 -6.87 -11.91 -17.23
N GLU A 82 -7.39 -10.78 -17.73
CA GLU A 82 -6.58 -9.67 -18.24
C GLU A 82 -5.80 -8.98 -17.11
N GLN A 83 -6.42 -8.78 -15.95
CA GLN A 83 -5.76 -8.21 -14.76
C GLN A 83 -4.64 -9.13 -14.26
N LYS A 84 -4.88 -10.45 -14.24
CA LYS A 84 -3.86 -11.44 -13.89
C LYS A 84 -2.70 -11.42 -14.88
N GLN A 85 -2.98 -11.35 -16.18
CA GLN A 85 -1.95 -11.23 -17.22
C GLN A 85 -1.11 -9.96 -17.07
N MET A 86 -1.74 -8.82 -16.78
CA MET A 86 -1.04 -7.56 -16.52
C MET A 86 -0.14 -7.65 -15.30
N LEU A 87 -0.63 -8.26 -14.21
CA LEU A 87 0.14 -8.45 -12.99
C LEU A 87 1.37 -9.34 -13.23
N LEU A 88 1.21 -10.42 -14.00
CA LEU A 88 2.32 -11.30 -14.38
C LEU A 88 3.37 -10.56 -15.22
N LYS A 89 2.93 -9.78 -16.20
CA LYS A 89 3.82 -8.97 -17.04
C LYS A 89 4.63 -7.97 -16.20
N LEU A 90 3.97 -7.28 -15.26
CA LEU A 90 4.66 -6.37 -14.34
C LEU A 90 5.70 -7.08 -13.47
N ALA A 91 5.41 -8.29 -13.00
CA ALA A 91 6.34 -9.11 -12.23
C ALA A 91 7.58 -9.54 -13.05
N GLU A 92 7.39 -9.83 -14.34
CA GLU A 92 8.50 -10.15 -15.25
C GLU A 92 9.38 -8.92 -15.55
N GLU A 93 8.76 -7.76 -15.83
CA GLU A 93 9.47 -6.51 -16.11
C GLU A 93 10.32 -6.07 -14.91
N THR A 94 9.77 -6.11 -13.70
CA THR A 94 10.51 -5.74 -12.48
C THR A 94 11.69 -6.65 -12.17
N ARG A 95 11.59 -7.96 -12.50
CA ARG A 95 12.71 -8.90 -12.37
C ARG A 95 13.82 -8.60 -13.38
N SER A 96 13.44 -8.35 -14.63
CA SER A 96 14.39 -8.03 -15.71
C SER A 96 15.22 -6.77 -15.42
N MET A 97 14.61 -5.72 -14.86
CA MET A 97 15.35 -4.51 -14.47
C MET A 97 16.39 -4.77 -13.38
N HIS A 98 16.05 -5.60 -12.38
CA HIS A 98 16.97 -5.97 -11.31
C HIS A 98 18.21 -6.72 -11.85
N ASP A 99 18.01 -7.61 -12.83
CA ASP A 99 19.10 -8.37 -13.45
C ASP A 99 20.02 -7.48 -14.31
N HIS A 100 19.47 -6.42 -14.93
CA HIS A 100 20.24 -5.45 -15.72
C HIS A 100 21.10 -4.51 -14.86
N GLU A 101 20.63 -4.10 -13.68
CA GLU A 101 21.39 -3.24 -12.76
C GLU A 101 22.54 -3.96 -12.05
N ASN A 102 22.48 -5.29 -11.91
CA ASN A 102 23.52 -6.08 -11.23
C ASN A 102 24.63 -6.59 -12.16
N ASN A 103 24.55 -6.32 -13.46
CA ASN A 103 25.50 -6.77 -14.48
C ASN A 103 26.12 -5.63 -15.31
N GLY A 104 26.09 -4.40 -14.79
CA GLY A 104 26.74 -3.20 -15.35
C GLY A 104 27.63 -2.52 -14.33
#